data_AF-A0A951GCF9-F1
#
_entry.id   AF-A0A951GCF9-F1
#
_cell.length_a   1.000
_cell.length_b   1.000
_cell.length_c   1.000
_cell.angle_alpha   90.00
_cell.angle_beta   90.00
_cell.angle_gamma   90.00
#
_symmetry.space_group_name_H-M   'P 1'
#
loop_
_entity.id
_entity.type
_entity.pdbx_description
1 polymer ?
#
loop_
_entity_poly.entity_id
_entity_poly.type
_entity_poly.pdbx_seq_one_letter_code
_entity_poly.pdbx_strand_id
1 'polypeptide(L)'
;MTAERLVQARRERQPADSDPETGVPSVTSVLATCDRLLVEVGRRRHVFAWLRAPGSSPGQWLTVDAYYPRARLVVMCRPEPGPHDALYRELISAHGLGLLMLDPRTLGDNPATVEATLAAKLSDLEHAPPRPAAPKPPPGRPSKRAKTDPPAPAWSPVKVERTPVVPAVEQGIGMVVGLALAAVLIAEVYLDEAYVFGAGRVVLAFAIALEACSRALGTVAAARTGERAWACACAIGGAPVVVWFALLRRSGRVEVEPAPLAGLLAGLAGLLAVIALLIGH
;
A
#
# COMPACT_ATOMS: atom_id res chain seq x y z
N MET A 1 31.82 1.17 11.61
CA MET A 1 30.47 1.33 12.18
C MET A 1 29.86 -0.07 12.25
N THR A 2 29.73 -0.65 13.45
CA THR A 2 29.39 -2.07 13.67
C THR A 2 27.88 -2.31 13.54
N ALA A 3 27.50 -3.51 13.05
CA ALA A 3 26.11 -3.91 12.83
C ALA A 3 25.21 -3.76 14.08
N GLU A 4 25.78 -3.89 15.28
CA GLU A 4 25.09 -3.64 16.55
C GLU A 4 24.60 -2.20 16.71
N ARG A 5 25.36 -1.19 16.24
CA ARG A 5 24.93 0.22 16.31
C ARG A 5 23.77 0.53 15.38
N LEU A 6 23.62 -0.20 14.27
CA LEU A 6 22.47 -0.06 13.38
C LEU A 6 21.20 -0.69 13.96
N VAL A 7 21.32 -1.82 14.67
CA VAL A 7 20.20 -2.43 15.41
C VAL A 7 19.78 -1.54 16.58
N GLN A 8 20.74 -0.93 17.27
CA GLN A 8 20.49 -0.04 18.40
C GLN A 8 19.87 1.31 17.96
N ALA A 9 20.38 1.92 16.87
CA ALA A 9 19.79 3.12 16.29
C ALA A 9 18.39 2.90 15.69
N ARG A 10 18.06 1.67 15.26
CA ARG A 10 16.71 1.30 14.80
C ARG A 10 15.75 1.09 15.98
N ARG A 11 16.23 0.66 17.14
CA ARG A 11 15.47 0.61 18.40
C ARG A 11 15.16 2.00 18.95
N GLU A 12 16.07 2.95 18.83
CA GLU A 12 15.89 4.33 19.35
C GLU A 12 14.98 5.22 18.49
N ARG A 13 14.74 4.87 17.22
CA ARG A 13 13.83 5.63 16.33
C ARG A 13 12.38 5.17 16.35
N GLN A 14 12.04 4.20 17.20
CA GLN A 14 10.65 3.81 17.37
C GLN A 14 10.00 4.82 18.32
N PRO A 15 9.08 5.68 17.85
CA PRO A 15 8.37 6.59 18.74
C PRO A 15 7.68 5.73 19.79
N ALA A 16 7.79 6.12 21.07
CA ALA A 16 7.00 5.55 22.14
C ALA A 16 5.52 5.88 21.87
N ASP A 17 4.88 5.09 21.00
CA ASP A 17 3.48 5.20 20.58
C ASP A 17 2.57 4.48 21.58
N SER A 18 2.93 4.56 22.86
CA SER A 18 2.10 4.22 24.01
C SER A 18 1.52 5.53 24.49
N ASP A 19 0.21 5.69 24.39
CA ASP A 19 -0.48 6.86 24.94
C ASP A 19 -0.20 6.87 26.46
N PRO A 20 0.62 7.81 26.98
CA PRO A 20 1.22 7.69 28.30
C PRO A 20 0.20 7.72 29.45
N GLU A 21 -1.05 8.08 29.15
CA GLU A 21 -2.11 8.20 30.15
C GLU A 21 -2.89 6.91 30.41
N THR A 22 -2.84 5.89 29.53
CA THR A 22 -3.73 4.72 29.67
C THR A 22 -3.01 3.38 29.86
N GLY A 23 -1.70 3.28 29.59
CA GLY A 23 -0.95 2.01 29.65
C GLY A 23 -1.31 1.04 28.51
N VAL A 24 -2.49 1.18 27.91
CA VAL A 24 -3.01 0.31 26.85
C VAL A 24 -2.12 0.38 25.61
N PRO A 25 -1.68 -0.76 25.05
CA PRO A 25 -0.89 -0.78 23.83
C PRO A 25 -1.70 -0.19 22.66
N SER A 26 -1.09 0.71 21.90
CA SER A 26 -1.74 1.26 20.71
C SER A 26 -2.00 0.17 19.68
N VAL A 27 -3.06 0.36 18.88
CA VAL A 27 -3.39 -0.54 17.77
C VAL A 27 -2.19 -0.73 16.83
N THR A 28 -1.45 0.35 16.56
CA THR A 28 -0.23 0.32 15.74
C THR A 28 0.83 -0.61 16.35
N SER A 29 1.06 -0.54 17.66
CA SER A 29 2.03 -1.39 18.36
C SER A 29 1.65 -2.88 18.35
N VAL A 30 0.36 -3.18 18.59
CA VAL A 30 -0.17 -4.54 18.51
C VAL A 30 0.01 -5.10 17.10
N LEU A 31 -0.39 -4.35 16.08
CA LEU A 31 -0.26 -4.76 14.68
C LEU A 31 1.19 -4.91 14.22
N ALA A 32 2.10 -4.05 14.69
CA ALA A 32 3.53 -4.18 14.43
C ALA A 32 4.11 -5.45 15.07
N THR A 33 3.55 -5.90 16.21
CA THR A 33 3.93 -7.15 16.85
C THR A 33 3.41 -8.35 16.06
N CYS A 34 2.18 -8.30 15.56
CA CYS A 34 1.65 -9.29 14.62
C CYS A 34 2.53 -9.43 13.36
N ASP A 35 3.01 -8.32 12.79
CA ASP A 35 3.88 -8.36 11.61
C ASP A 35 5.18 -9.14 11.85
N ARG A 36 5.79 -8.93 13.03
CA ARG A 36 7.02 -9.65 13.41
C ARG A 36 6.76 -11.13 13.61
N LEU A 37 5.68 -11.48 14.31
CA LEU A 37 5.31 -12.87 14.58
C LEU A 37 4.96 -13.64 13.31
N LEU A 38 4.26 -13.00 12.36
CA LEU A 38 3.85 -13.61 11.08
C LEU A 38 4.91 -13.52 9.99
N VAL A 39 6.01 -12.79 10.22
CA VAL A 39 7.07 -12.51 9.23
C VAL A 39 6.48 -11.94 7.92
N GLU A 40 5.45 -11.10 8.05
CA GLU A 40 4.70 -10.49 6.96
C GLU A 40 4.18 -9.11 7.40
N VAL A 41 4.28 -8.09 6.55
CA VAL A 41 3.69 -6.77 6.84
C VAL A 41 2.20 -6.80 6.47
N GLY A 42 1.33 -6.62 7.45
CA GLY A 42 -0.12 -6.63 7.21
C GLY A 42 -0.59 -5.43 6.38
N ARG A 43 -1.51 -5.67 5.43
CA ARG A 43 -2.21 -4.62 4.69
C ARG A 43 -3.13 -3.85 5.63
N ARG A 44 -2.76 -2.63 5.99
CA ARG A 44 -3.47 -1.79 6.97
C ARG A 44 -4.77 -1.23 6.42
N ARG A 45 -5.79 -1.11 7.28
CA ARG A 45 -7.11 -0.52 6.95
C ARG A 45 -7.69 -1.10 5.65
N HIS A 46 -7.50 -2.39 5.45
CA HIS A 46 -7.83 -3.04 4.19
C HIS A 46 -9.35 -3.13 4.01
N VAL A 47 -9.80 -3.04 2.75
CA VAL A 47 -11.19 -3.14 2.36
C VAL A 47 -11.35 -4.32 1.42
N PHE A 48 -12.29 -5.21 1.74
CA PHE A 48 -12.66 -6.30 0.85
C PHE A 48 -13.87 -5.92 0.02
N ALA A 49 -13.82 -6.21 -1.28
CA ALA A 49 -14.91 -5.93 -2.22
C ALA A 49 -16.22 -6.71 -1.94
N TRP A 50 -16.20 -7.67 -1.02
CA TRP A 50 -17.35 -8.45 -0.58
C TRP A 50 -17.79 -8.12 0.86
N LEU A 51 -17.02 -7.32 1.61
CA LEU A 51 -17.31 -7.04 3.01
C LEU A 51 -18.04 -5.70 3.13
N ARG A 52 -19.37 -5.77 3.22
CA ARG A 52 -20.26 -4.61 3.29
C ARG A 52 -21.29 -4.80 4.41
N ALA A 53 -21.75 -3.69 4.99
CA ALA A 53 -22.87 -3.73 5.91
C ALA A 53 -24.20 -3.93 5.14
N PRO A 54 -25.13 -4.74 5.64
CA PRO A 54 -26.45 -4.90 5.02
C PRO A 54 -27.22 -3.58 5.09
N GLY A 55 -27.89 -3.23 4.00
CA GLY A 55 -28.68 -1.99 3.91
C GLY A 55 -27.86 -0.71 3.79
N SER A 56 -26.53 -0.79 3.72
CA SER A 56 -25.68 0.39 3.53
C SER A 56 -25.74 0.89 2.09
N SER A 57 -25.54 2.19 1.90
CA SER A 57 -25.48 2.80 0.57
C SER A 57 -24.35 2.17 -0.27
N PRO A 58 -24.50 2.12 -1.61
CA PRO A 58 -23.43 1.66 -2.49
C PRO A 58 -22.21 2.57 -2.33
N GLY A 59 -21.19 2.09 -1.59
CA GLY A 59 -19.99 2.85 -1.27
C GLY A 59 -19.54 2.74 0.19
N GLN A 60 -20.41 2.29 1.10
CA GLN A 60 -20.04 2.11 2.49
C GLN A 60 -19.41 0.74 2.72
N TRP A 61 -18.09 0.71 2.61
CA TRP A 61 -17.29 -0.48 2.80
C TRP A 61 -16.85 -0.63 4.26
N LEU A 62 -16.80 -1.87 4.74
CA LEU A 62 -16.25 -2.17 6.05
C LEU A 62 -14.73 -2.36 5.94
N THR A 63 -13.98 -1.63 6.76
CA THR A 63 -12.53 -1.75 6.86
C THR A 63 -12.14 -2.78 7.92
N VAL A 64 -11.01 -3.45 7.72
CA VAL A 64 -10.34 -4.28 8.72
C VAL A 64 -9.00 -3.65 9.11
N ASP A 65 -8.54 -3.84 10.34
CA ASP A 65 -7.33 -3.15 10.81
C ASP A 65 -6.07 -3.65 10.11
N ALA A 66 -5.95 -4.97 9.93
CA ALA A 66 -4.91 -5.58 9.11
C ALA A 66 -5.38 -6.88 8.43
N TYR A 67 -4.87 -7.09 7.21
CA TYR A 67 -4.99 -8.34 6.48
C TYR A 67 -3.61 -8.89 6.13
N TYR A 68 -3.38 -10.17 6.41
CA TYR A 68 -2.14 -10.93 6.18
C TYR A 68 -2.37 -12.00 5.10
N PRO A 69 -2.10 -11.69 3.82
CA PRO A 69 -2.36 -12.60 2.71
C PRO A 69 -1.75 -13.98 2.83
N ARG A 70 -0.48 -14.11 3.26
CA ARG A 70 0.20 -15.41 3.32
C ARG A 70 -0.39 -16.29 4.41
N ALA A 71 -0.68 -15.69 5.57
CA ALA A 71 -1.34 -16.37 6.68
C ALA A 71 -2.86 -16.54 6.49
N ARG A 72 -3.44 -15.96 5.42
CA ARG A 72 -4.90 -15.91 5.19
C ARG A 72 -5.67 -15.41 6.42
N LEU A 73 -5.11 -14.43 7.12
CA LEU A 73 -5.59 -13.98 8.42
C LEU A 73 -6.02 -12.51 8.36
N VAL A 74 -7.17 -12.21 8.97
CA VAL A 74 -7.61 -10.85 9.26
C VAL A 74 -7.49 -10.60 10.76
N VAL A 75 -6.86 -9.49 11.12
CA VAL A 75 -6.74 -9.04 12.51
C VAL A 75 -7.57 -7.78 12.69
N MET A 76 -8.39 -7.76 13.74
CA MET A 76 -9.18 -6.61 14.17
C MET A 76 -8.85 -6.27 15.62
N CYS A 77 -8.44 -5.03 15.88
CA CYS A 77 -8.07 -4.53 17.20
C CYS A 77 -9.13 -3.54 17.67
N ARG A 78 -10.01 -3.95 18.58
CA ARG A 78 -11.11 -3.12 19.09
C ARG A 78 -11.28 -3.32 20.59
N PRO A 79 -11.37 -2.23 21.38
CA PRO A 79 -11.57 -2.35 22.83
C PRO A 79 -13.00 -2.75 23.20
N GLU A 80 -13.97 -2.52 22.31
CA GLU A 80 -15.39 -2.78 22.58
C GLU A 80 -16.02 -3.48 21.37
N PRO A 81 -16.97 -4.42 21.59
CA PRO A 81 -17.70 -5.06 20.51
C PRO A 81 -18.44 -4.04 19.63
N GLY A 82 -18.19 -4.10 18.32
CA GLY A 82 -18.83 -3.25 17.34
C GLY A 82 -20.16 -3.82 16.81
N PRO A 83 -21.03 -2.97 16.22
CA PRO A 83 -22.32 -3.40 15.68
C PRO A 83 -22.20 -4.36 14.48
N HIS A 84 -21.02 -4.48 13.88
CA HIS A 84 -20.76 -5.31 12.71
C HIS A 84 -19.92 -6.55 13.00
N ASP A 85 -19.57 -6.83 14.25
CA ASP A 85 -18.65 -7.91 14.62
C ASP A 85 -19.18 -9.31 14.24
N ALA A 86 -20.48 -9.52 14.38
CA ALA A 86 -21.14 -10.74 13.92
C ALA A 86 -20.96 -10.95 12.39
N LEU A 87 -21.09 -9.87 11.63
CA LEU A 87 -20.95 -9.88 10.18
C LEU A 87 -19.50 -10.11 9.74
N TYR A 88 -18.53 -9.50 10.41
CA TYR A 88 -17.11 -9.81 10.19
C TYR A 88 -16.83 -11.29 10.40
N ARG A 89 -17.31 -11.86 11.52
CA ARG A 89 -17.11 -13.29 11.86
C ARG A 89 -17.74 -14.22 10.83
N GLU A 90 -18.93 -13.89 10.35
CA GLU A 90 -19.61 -14.69 9.32
C GLU A 90 -18.90 -14.58 7.96
N LEU A 91 -18.75 -13.36 7.43
CA LEU A 91 -18.28 -13.15 6.06
C LEU A 91 -16.79 -13.46 5.90
N ILE A 92 -15.93 -13.11 6.86
CA ILE A 92 -14.49 -13.41 6.76
C ILE A 92 -14.27 -14.91 6.76
N SER A 93 -14.93 -15.63 7.68
CA SER A 93 -14.81 -17.08 7.74
C SER A 93 -15.48 -17.79 6.56
N ALA A 94 -16.55 -17.23 5.97
CA ALA A 94 -17.17 -17.76 4.75
C ALA A 94 -16.23 -17.71 3.53
N HIS A 95 -15.29 -16.75 3.51
CA HIS A 95 -14.26 -16.64 2.46
C HIS A 95 -12.98 -17.44 2.78
N GLY A 96 -13.02 -18.29 3.82
CA GLY A 96 -11.89 -19.13 4.20
C GLY A 96 -10.69 -18.34 4.71
N LEU A 97 -10.95 -17.21 5.37
CA LEU A 97 -9.93 -16.44 6.08
C LEU A 97 -10.10 -16.67 7.60
N GLY A 98 -8.98 -16.72 8.32
CA GLY A 98 -8.98 -16.65 9.77
C GLY A 98 -9.37 -15.24 10.23
N LEU A 99 -10.08 -15.14 11.35
CA LEU A 99 -10.37 -13.86 12.00
C LEU A 99 -9.84 -13.89 13.43
N LEU A 100 -8.93 -12.97 13.74
CA LEU A 100 -8.42 -12.71 15.08
C LEU A 100 -8.95 -11.36 15.57
N MET A 101 -9.89 -11.41 16.51
CA MET A 101 -10.35 -10.21 17.24
C MET A 101 -9.52 -10.04 18.51
N LEU A 102 -8.91 -8.87 18.67
CA LEU A 102 -8.06 -8.51 19.79
C LEU A 102 -8.66 -7.31 20.51
N ASP A 103 -8.74 -7.40 21.83
CA ASP A 103 -8.98 -6.25 22.70
C ASP A 103 -7.62 -5.77 23.25
N PRO A 104 -7.12 -4.60 22.83
CA PRO A 104 -5.86 -4.06 23.32
C PRO A 104 -5.79 -3.93 24.85
N ARG A 105 -6.92 -3.67 25.53
CA ARG A 105 -6.98 -3.52 26.99
C ARG A 105 -6.67 -4.83 27.72
N THR A 106 -6.92 -5.97 27.09
CA THR A 106 -6.67 -7.30 27.68
C THR A 106 -5.25 -7.82 27.46
N LEU A 107 -4.48 -7.21 26.55
CA LEU A 107 -3.13 -7.65 26.23
C LEU A 107 -2.10 -7.19 27.29
N GLY A 108 -2.47 -6.19 28.09
CA GLY A 108 -1.61 -5.58 29.11
C GLY A 108 -0.52 -4.68 28.53
N ASP A 109 0.23 -4.04 29.43
CA ASP A 109 1.15 -2.96 29.06
C ASP A 109 2.57 -3.47 28.80
N ASN A 110 2.88 -4.69 29.23
CA ASN A 110 4.20 -5.29 29.08
C ASN A 110 4.38 -5.90 27.68
N PRO A 111 5.31 -5.38 26.85
CA PRO A 111 5.52 -5.87 25.47
C PRO A 111 5.80 -7.38 25.38
N ALA A 112 6.52 -7.95 26.35
CA ALA A 112 6.83 -9.37 26.36
C ALA A 112 5.57 -10.23 26.60
N THR A 113 4.66 -9.76 27.45
CA THR A 113 3.37 -10.42 27.72
C THR A 113 2.43 -10.32 26.52
N VAL A 114 2.40 -9.15 25.87
CA VAL A 114 1.64 -8.91 24.63
C VAL A 114 2.12 -9.87 23.55
N GLU A 115 3.43 -9.94 23.31
CA GLU A 115 4.01 -10.82 22.29
C GLU A 115 3.71 -12.30 22.57
N ALA A 116 3.90 -12.76 23.81
CA ALA A 116 3.59 -14.14 24.19
C ALA A 116 2.10 -14.50 24.02
N THR A 117 1.21 -13.56 24.38
CA THR A 117 -0.24 -13.75 24.27
C THR A 117 -0.70 -13.77 22.81
N LEU A 118 -0.14 -12.88 21.97
CA LEU A 118 -0.40 -12.87 20.53
C LEU A 118 0.12 -14.15 19.87
N ALA A 119 1.33 -14.59 20.23
CA ALA A 119 1.90 -15.85 19.72
C ALA A 119 1.03 -17.05 20.06
N ALA A 120 0.53 -17.15 21.29
CA ALA A 120 -0.39 -18.22 21.71
C ALA A 120 -1.69 -18.20 20.88
N LYS A 121 -2.33 -17.03 20.76
CA LYS A 121 -3.58 -16.87 19.97
C LYS A 121 -3.39 -17.20 18.49
N LEU A 122 -2.24 -16.85 17.91
CA LEU A 122 -1.92 -17.17 16.52
C LEU A 122 -1.70 -18.69 16.34
N SER A 123 -0.99 -19.33 17.26
CA SER A 123 -0.82 -20.79 17.26
C SER A 123 -2.16 -21.52 17.33
N ASP A 124 -3.09 -21.07 18.18
CA ASP A 124 -4.43 -21.67 18.29
C ASP A 124 -5.22 -21.61 16.97
N LEU A 125 -5.01 -20.55 16.18
CA LEU A 125 -5.65 -20.39 14.86
C LEU A 125 -5.05 -21.31 13.80
N GLU A 126 -3.74 -21.58 13.84
CA GLU A 126 -3.09 -22.53 12.93
C GLU A 126 -3.55 -23.98 13.19
N HIS A 127 -3.79 -24.31 14.45
CA HIS A 127 -4.24 -25.64 14.88
C HIS A 127 -5.76 -25.83 14.83
N ALA A 128 -6.52 -24.81 14.42
CA ALA A 128 -7.95 -24.95 14.23
C ALA A 128 -8.23 -26.02 13.17
N PRO A 129 -9.09 -27.02 13.45
CA PRO A 129 -9.34 -28.11 12.53
C PRO A 129 -9.82 -27.54 11.18
N PRO A 130 -9.31 -28.07 10.04
CA PRO A 130 -9.71 -27.60 8.73
C PRO A 130 -11.23 -27.64 8.65
N ARG A 131 -11.83 -26.46 8.42
CA ARG A 131 -13.28 -26.30 8.45
C ARG A 131 -13.88 -27.34 7.50
N PRO A 132 -14.85 -28.15 7.96
CA PRO A 132 -15.43 -29.19 7.13
C PRO A 132 -15.88 -28.55 5.82
N ALA A 133 -15.41 -29.11 4.71
CA ALA A 133 -15.73 -28.62 3.37
C ALA A 133 -17.23 -28.37 3.31
N ALA A 134 -17.62 -27.17 2.86
CA ALA A 134 -19.02 -26.79 2.71
C ALA A 134 -19.77 -27.99 2.08
N PRO A 135 -20.91 -28.43 2.64
CA PRO A 135 -21.61 -29.61 2.19
C PRO A 135 -21.72 -29.55 0.67
N LYS A 136 -21.16 -30.56 -0.03
CA LYS A 136 -21.33 -30.67 -1.48
C LYS A 136 -22.83 -30.52 -1.74
N PRO A 137 -23.27 -29.61 -2.62
CA PRO A 137 -24.67 -29.54 -2.99
C PRO A 137 -25.09 -30.96 -3.40
N PRO A 138 -26.20 -31.49 -2.83
CA PRO A 138 -26.58 -32.87 -3.05
C PRO A 138 -26.67 -33.14 -4.56
N PRO A 139 -26.14 -34.29 -5.05
CA PRO A 139 -26.23 -34.62 -6.46
C PRO A 139 -27.70 -34.58 -6.87
N GLY A 140 -27.97 -33.76 -7.90
CA GLY A 140 -29.30 -33.36 -8.30
C GLY A 140 -30.27 -34.53 -8.36
N ARG A 141 -31.25 -34.53 -7.45
CA ARG A 141 -32.53 -35.18 -7.72
C ARG A 141 -33.19 -34.40 -8.86
N PRO A 142 -33.60 -35.03 -9.97
CA PRO A 142 -34.39 -34.35 -10.99
C PRO A 142 -35.71 -33.92 -10.36
N SER A 143 -35.88 -32.62 -10.13
CA SER A 143 -37.10 -32.07 -9.54
C SER A 143 -38.23 -32.09 -10.57
N LYS A 144 -39.01 -33.18 -10.57
CA LYS A 144 -40.37 -33.16 -11.10
C LYS A 144 -41.30 -32.48 -10.09
N ARG A 145 -41.45 -31.16 -10.16
CA ARG A 145 -42.64 -30.41 -9.71
C ARG A 145 -42.40 -28.94 -10.04
N ALA A 146 -43.05 -28.44 -11.09
CA ALA A 146 -44.42 -27.91 -11.09
C ALA A 146 -44.46 -26.47 -10.56
N LYS A 147 -44.32 -25.56 -11.53
CA LYS A 147 -45.15 -24.37 -11.76
C LYS A 147 -45.42 -23.47 -10.55
N THR A 148 -44.88 -22.26 -10.67
CA THR A 148 -45.21 -21.00 -9.97
C THR A 148 -44.39 -20.68 -8.72
N ASP A 149 -43.08 -20.45 -8.93
CA ASP A 149 -42.30 -19.58 -8.05
C ASP A 149 -42.29 -18.15 -8.62
N PRO A 150 -42.40 -17.11 -7.76
CA PRO A 150 -42.22 -15.72 -8.18
C PRO A 150 -40.81 -15.51 -8.75
N PRO A 151 -40.62 -14.61 -9.73
CA PRO A 151 -39.35 -14.46 -10.42
C PRO A 151 -38.24 -14.14 -9.42
N ALA A 152 -37.26 -15.05 -9.33
CA ALA A 152 -36.02 -14.84 -8.62
C ALA A 152 -35.40 -13.52 -9.08
N PRO A 153 -34.86 -12.67 -8.18
CA PRO A 153 -34.18 -11.46 -8.58
C PRO A 153 -33.01 -11.86 -9.47
N ALA A 154 -33.13 -11.51 -10.75
CA ALA A 154 -32.11 -11.71 -11.75
C ALA A 154 -30.91 -10.83 -11.40
N TRP A 155 -30.01 -11.36 -10.56
CA TRP A 155 -28.65 -10.85 -10.48
C TRP A 155 -27.98 -11.17 -11.81
N SER A 156 -28.19 -10.29 -12.80
CA SER A 156 -27.31 -10.23 -13.94
C SER A 156 -25.93 -9.87 -13.41
N PRO A 157 -24.87 -10.62 -13.77
CA PRO A 157 -23.52 -10.17 -13.48
C PRO A 157 -23.39 -8.79 -14.11
N VAL A 158 -23.34 -7.76 -13.27
CA VAL A 158 -23.03 -6.40 -13.71
C VAL A 158 -21.64 -6.50 -14.30
N LYS A 159 -21.60 -6.63 -15.63
CA LYS A 159 -20.40 -6.51 -16.42
C LYS A 159 -19.99 -5.05 -16.20
N VAL A 160 -19.11 -4.83 -15.24
CA VAL A 160 -18.51 -3.50 -15.01
C VAL A 160 -17.72 -3.21 -16.27
N GLU A 161 -18.40 -2.58 -17.22
CA GLU A 161 -17.78 -1.89 -18.32
C GLU A 161 -16.92 -0.82 -17.66
N ARG A 162 -15.65 -1.15 -17.46
CA ARG A 162 -14.64 -0.14 -17.12
C ARG A 162 -14.66 0.81 -18.29
N THR A 163 -15.31 1.95 -18.12
CA THR A 163 -15.26 3.05 -19.08
C THR A 163 -13.78 3.27 -19.35
N PRO A 164 -13.27 2.96 -20.57
CA PRO A 164 -11.89 3.19 -20.87
C PRO A 164 -11.67 4.70 -20.75
N VAL A 165 -11.00 5.12 -19.68
CA VAL A 165 -10.49 6.49 -19.60
C VAL A 165 -9.59 6.63 -20.81
N VAL A 166 -9.99 7.50 -21.74
CA VAL A 166 -9.33 7.62 -23.03
C VAL A 166 -7.87 7.99 -22.74
N PRO A 167 -6.89 7.12 -23.06
CA PRO A 167 -5.49 7.31 -22.64
C PRO A 167 -4.88 8.61 -23.18
N ALA A 168 -5.48 9.19 -24.22
CA ALA A 168 -5.08 10.47 -24.79
C ALA A 168 -5.20 11.66 -23.83
N VAL A 169 -6.16 11.65 -22.88
CA VAL A 169 -6.39 12.80 -21.98
C VAL A 169 -5.35 12.84 -20.86
N GLU A 170 -5.01 11.69 -20.27
CA GLU A 170 -3.99 11.61 -19.22
C GLU A 170 -2.58 11.88 -19.77
N GLN A 171 -2.29 11.44 -20.99
CA GLN A 171 -1.01 11.73 -21.66
C GLN A 171 -0.85 13.22 -22.02
N GLY A 172 -1.94 13.87 -22.44
CA GLY A 172 -1.92 15.30 -22.79
C GLY A 172 -1.61 16.21 -21.60
N ILE A 173 -2.21 15.93 -20.44
CA ILE A 173 -2.02 16.74 -19.23
C ILE A 173 -0.57 16.66 -18.74
N GLY A 174 0.02 15.45 -18.71
CA GLY A 174 1.42 15.26 -18.30
C GLY A 174 2.41 16.02 -19.19
N MET A 175 2.17 16.03 -20.51
CA MET A 175 3.02 16.75 -21.46
C MET A 175 2.91 18.27 -21.31
N VAL A 176 1.70 18.80 -21.12
CA VAL A 176 1.47 20.24 -20.92
C VAL A 176 2.11 20.72 -19.62
N VAL A 177 1.99 19.96 -18.53
CA VAL A 177 2.64 20.29 -17.24
C VAL A 177 4.16 20.25 -17.37
N GLY A 178 4.71 19.23 -18.05
CA GLY A 178 6.14 19.13 -18.32
C GLY A 178 6.68 20.30 -19.16
N LEU A 179 5.95 20.69 -20.21
CA LEU A 179 6.32 21.82 -21.06
C LEU A 179 6.27 23.15 -20.31
N ALA A 180 5.25 23.36 -19.48
CA ALA A 180 5.13 24.55 -18.64
C ALA A 180 6.28 24.65 -17.63
N LEU A 181 6.64 23.54 -16.97
CA LEU A 181 7.79 23.50 -16.05
C LEU A 181 9.11 23.78 -16.79
N ALA A 182 9.30 23.20 -17.98
CA ALA A 182 10.49 23.47 -18.80
C ALA A 182 10.58 24.93 -19.24
N ALA A 183 9.46 25.55 -19.62
CA ALA A 183 9.41 26.96 -20.00
C ALA A 183 9.73 27.89 -18.82
N VAL A 184 9.24 27.60 -17.62
CA VAL A 184 9.59 28.33 -16.39
C VAL A 184 11.08 28.22 -16.10
N LEU A 185 11.66 27.03 -16.25
CA LEU A 185 13.08 26.78 -16.01
C LEU A 185 13.96 27.51 -17.03
N ILE A 186 13.58 27.51 -18.31
CA ILE A 186 14.28 28.29 -19.36
C ILE A 186 14.17 29.79 -19.06
N ALA A 187 13.00 30.28 -18.67
CA ALA A 187 12.79 31.68 -18.32
C ALA A 187 13.64 32.09 -17.11
N GLU A 188 13.73 31.25 -16.07
CA GLU A 188 14.58 31.52 -14.92
C GLU A 188 16.06 31.56 -15.30
N VAL A 189 16.56 30.59 -16.08
CA VAL A 189 17.96 30.59 -16.55
C VAL A 189 18.27 31.84 -17.39
N TYR A 190 17.34 32.23 -18.26
CA TYR A 190 17.53 33.40 -19.13
C TYR A 190 17.44 34.73 -18.37
N LEU A 191 16.65 34.78 -17.31
CA LEU A 191 16.53 35.95 -16.43
C LEU A 191 17.70 36.05 -15.43
N ASP A 192 18.32 34.93 -15.05
CA ASP A 192 19.48 34.87 -14.14
C ASP A 192 20.75 35.46 -14.80
N GLU A 193 20.91 35.31 -16.13
CA GLU A 193 21.97 36.02 -16.87
C GLU A 193 21.76 37.55 -16.87
N ALA A 194 20.51 38.02 -16.75
CA ALA A 194 20.17 39.44 -16.75
C ALA A 194 20.17 40.08 -15.35
N TYR A 195 20.01 39.28 -14.29
CA TYR A 195 19.92 39.77 -12.91
C TYR A 195 20.72 38.86 -11.96
N VAL A 196 21.87 39.34 -11.50
CA VAL A 196 22.70 38.68 -10.47
C VAL A 196 21.89 38.54 -9.17
N PHE A 197 21.19 37.42 -8.99
CA PHE A 197 20.52 37.06 -7.74
C PHE A 197 21.22 35.87 -7.08
N GLY A 198 21.35 35.94 -5.75
CA GLY A 198 22.16 35.04 -4.94
C GLY A 198 22.00 33.54 -5.26
N ALA A 199 23.13 32.93 -5.63
CA ALA A 199 23.32 31.60 -6.21
C ALA A 199 22.67 30.40 -5.50
N GLY A 200 22.11 30.58 -4.29
CA GLY A 200 21.50 29.49 -3.53
C GLY A 200 20.03 29.19 -3.87
N ARG A 201 19.23 30.20 -4.28
CA ARG A 201 17.77 30.00 -4.45
C ARG A 201 17.41 29.29 -5.75
N VAL A 202 18.14 29.58 -6.83
CA VAL A 202 17.92 28.96 -8.14
C VAL A 202 18.27 27.47 -8.10
N VAL A 203 19.38 27.11 -7.44
CA VAL A 203 19.77 25.69 -7.28
C VAL A 203 18.76 24.92 -6.43
N LEU A 204 18.19 25.54 -5.40
CA LEU A 204 17.14 24.92 -4.58
C LEU A 204 15.84 24.71 -5.39
N ALA A 205 15.41 25.72 -6.16
CA ALA A 205 14.24 25.60 -7.04
C ALA A 205 14.43 24.47 -8.07
N PHE A 206 15.63 24.37 -8.66
CA PHE A 206 16.00 23.30 -9.57
C PHE A 206 15.96 21.92 -8.90
N ALA A 207 16.49 21.78 -7.69
CA ALA A 207 16.47 20.52 -6.95
C ALA A 207 15.03 20.05 -6.64
N ILE A 208 14.15 20.98 -6.25
CA ILE A 208 12.73 20.68 -5.98
C ILE A 208 12.01 20.28 -7.27
N ALA A 209 12.25 21.00 -8.37
CA ALA A 209 11.66 20.68 -9.67
C ALA A 209 12.12 19.29 -10.17
N LEU A 210 13.40 18.96 -10.00
CA LEU A 210 13.98 17.69 -10.41
C LEU A 210 13.40 16.53 -9.57
N GLU A 211 13.22 16.71 -8.26
CA GLU A 211 12.55 15.75 -7.38
C GLU A 211 11.07 15.56 -7.74
N ALA A 212 10.35 16.63 -8.09
CA ALA A 212 8.96 16.53 -8.53
C ALA A 212 8.84 15.76 -9.86
N CYS A 213 9.71 16.07 -10.83
CA CYS A 213 9.80 15.36 -12.10
C CYS A 213 10.16 13.89 -11.91
N SER A 214 11.06 13.57 -10.97
CA SER A 214 11.48 12.19 -10.68
C SER A 214 10.31 11.33 -10.19
N ARG A 215 9.45 11.87 -9.31
CA ARG A 215 8.26 11.20 -8.80
C ARG A 215 7.21 10.99 -9.88
N ALA A 216 6.96 12.01 -10.70
CA ALA A 216 6.04 11.91 -11.82
C ALA A 216 6.50 10.84 -12.83
N LEU A 217 7.77 10.85 -13.22
CA LEU A 217 8.34 9.82 -14.10
C LEU A 217 8.29 8.42 -13.47
N GLY A 218 8.52 8.30 -12.17
CA GLY A 218 8.38 7.03 -11.43
C GLY A 218 6.96 6.46 -11.49
N THR A 219 5.94 7.31 -11.34
CA THR A 219 4.54 6.88 -11.46
C THR A 219 4.16 6.43 -12.88
N VAL A 220 4.63 7.15 -13.91
CA VAL A 220 4.39 6.77 -15.30
C VAL A 220 5.13 5.49 -15.67
N ALA A 221 6.38 5.33 -15.22
CA ALA A 221 7.16 4.12 -15.44
C ALA A 221 6.53 2.90 -14.77
N ALA A 222 6.01 3.04 -13.55
CA ALA A 222 5.28 1.98 -12.85
C ALA A 222 4.00 1.57 -13.58
N ALA A 223 3.27 2.53 -14.17
CA ALA A 223 2.07 2.24 -14.96
C ALA A 223 2.37 1.52 -16.29
N ARG A 224 3.60 1.64 -16.81
CA ARG A 224 4.04 1.12 -18.12
C ARG A 224 4.97 -0.10 -18.04
N THR A 225 5.11 -0.71 -16.87
CA THR A 225 5.93 -1.92 -16.71
C THR A 225 5.41 -3.06 -17.59
N GLY A 226 6.19 -3.47 -18.59
CA GLY A 226 5.85 -4.55 -19.53
C GLY A 226 5.76 -4.12 -21.01
N GLU A 227 5.73 -2.82 -21.30
CA GLU A 227 5.70 -2.29 -22.67
C GLU A 227 7.12 -2.13 -23.24
N ARG A 228 7.51 -2.97 -24.21
CA ARG A 228 8.84 -2.95 -24.84
C ARG A 228 9.19 -1.62 -25.52
N ALA A 229 8.20 -0.93 -26.08
CA ALA A 229 8.39 0.37 -26.73
C ALA A 229 8.81 1.46 -25.72
N TRP A 230 8.26 1.42 -24.51
CA TRP A 230 8.59 2.37 -23.44
C TRP A 230 10.04 2.18 -22.93
N ALA A 231 10.46 0.92 -22.75
CA ALA A 231 11.84 0.60 -22.38
C ALA A 231 12.86 1.15 -23.40
N CYS A 232 12.52 1.10 -24.69
CA CYS A 232 13.36 1.62 -25.77
C CYS A 232 13.42 3.17 -25.76
N ALA A 233 12.28 3.83 -25.52
CA ALA A 233 12.23 5.30 -25.38
C ALA A 233 13.08 5.79 -24.20
N CYS A 234 13.04 5.10 -23.05
CA CYS A 234 13.89 5.41 -21.89
C CYS A 234 15.38 5.15 -22.16
N ALA A 235 15.72 4.20 -23.05
CA ALA A 235 17.09 3.94 -23.47
C ALA A 235 17.68 5.08 -24.29
N ILE A 236 16.89 5.58 -25.26
CA ILE A 236 17.29 6.68 -26.13
C ILE A 236 17.40 7.98 -25.32
N GLY A 237 16.52 8.20 -24.35
CA GLY A 237 16.55 9.35 -23.45
C GLY A 237 17.68 9.36 -22.41
N GLY A 238 18.59 8.38 -22.42
CA GLY A 238 19.78 8.39 -21.56
C GLY A 238 19.53 7.98 -20.11
N ALA A 239 18.50 7.16 -19.84
CA ALA A 239 18.24 6.61 -18.51
C ALA A 239 18.65 5.12 -18.44
N PRO A 240 19.96 4.78 -18.42
CA PRO A 240 20.45 3.40 -18.51
C PRO A 240 19.94 2.50 -17.38
N VAL A 241 19.62 3.08 -16.22
CA VAL A 241 19.06 2.35 -15.07
C VAL A 241 17.62 1.87 -15.33
N VAL A 242 16.81 2.64 -16.08
CA VAL A 242 15.44 2.25 -16.45
C VAL A 242 15.46 1.13 -17.49
N VAL A 243 16.41 1.19 -18.43
CA VAL A 243 16.66 0.14 -19.42
C VAL A 243 17.07 -1.16 -18.77
N TRP A 244 18.01 -1.09 -17.81
CA TRP A 244 18.44 -2.22 -17.02
C TRP A 244 17.27 -2.87 -16.29
N PHE A 245 16.44 -2.06 -15.62
CA PHE A 245 15.27 -2.56 -14.89
C PHE A 245 14.21 -3.19 -15.80
N ALA A 246 13.99 -2.63 -16.99
CA ALA A 246 13.02 -3.10 -17.96
C ALA A 246 13.46 -4.38 -18.71
N LEU A 247 14.76 -4.54 -19.00
CA LEU A 247 15.28 -5.65 -19.80
C LEU A 247 15.69 -6.89 -18.99
N LEU A 248 16.18 -6.72 -17.75
CA LEU A 248 16.76 -7.84 -16.99
C LEU A 248 15.80 -8.48 -15.99
N ARG A 249 14.61 -7.92 -15.78
CA ARG A 249 13.59 -8.59 -14.95
C ARG A 249 12.76 -9.56 -15.77
N ARG A 250 12.93 -10.86 -15.49
CA ARG A 250 11.98 -11.90 -15.92
C ARG A 250 10.59 -11.57 -15.37
N SER A 251 9.62 -11.63 -16.26
CA SER A 251 8.18 -11.41 -16.05
C SER A 251 7.65 -12.12 -14.79
N GLY A 252 7.61 -11.38 -13.69
CA GLY A 252 6.83 -11.67 -12.49
C GLY A 252 6.14 -10.38 -12.08
N ARG A 253 4.85 -10.45 -11.72
CA ARG A 253 4.09 -9.30 -11.20
C ARG A 253 4.88 -8.68 -10.05
N VAL A 254 5.33 -7.45 -10.23
CA VAL A 254 5.97 -6.68 -9.16
C VAL A 254 4.85 -5.89 -8.47
N GLU A 255 4.52 -6.24 -7.24
CA GLU A 255 4.00 -5.26 -6.28
C GLU A 255 5.19 -4.36 -5.95
N VAL A 256 5.41 -3.33 -6.76
CA VAL A 256 6.45 -2.33 -6.46
C VAL A 256 5.86 -1.47 -5.36
N GLU A 257 6.42 -1.59 -4.16
CA GLU A 257 6.47 -0.46 -3.24
C GLU A 257 6.99 0.74 -4.06
N PRO A 258 6.35 1.92 -4.01
CA PRO A 258 6.89 3.08 -4.67
C PRO A 258 8.27 3.37 -4.06
N ALA A 259 9.28 2.99 -4.84
CA ALA A 259 10.52 3.71 -4.99
C ALA A 259 11.71 3.33 -4.07
N PRO A 260 12.40 2.21 -4.34
CA PRO A 260 13.84 2.14 -4.06
C PRO A 260 14.64 3.20 -4.86
N LEU A 261 14.09 3.72 -5.98
CA LEU A 261 14.71 4.78 -6.78
C LEU A 261 14.45 6.20 -6.27
N ALA A 262 13.36 6.47 -5.56
CA ALA A 262 13.13 7.81 -4.98
C ALA A 262 14.10 8.08 -3.85
N GLY A 263 14.48 7.07 -3.06
CA GLY A 263 15.54 7.22 -2.06
C GLY A 263 16.89 7.58 -2.70
N LEU A 264 17.20 7.03 -3.87
CA LEU A 264 18.46 7.27 -4.57
C LEU A 264 18.46 8.66 -5.26
N LEU A 265 17.33 9.06 -5.86
CA LEU A 265 17.17 10.39 -6.46
C LEU A 265 17.09 11.50 -5.39
N ALA A 266 16.41 11.27 -4.27
CA ALA A 266 16.43 12.18 -3.13
C ALA A 266 17.83 12.27 -2.49
N GLY A 267 18.56 11.16 -2.42
CA GLY A 267 19.96 11.15 -1.98
C GLY A 267 20.87 11.95 -2.90
N LEU A 268 20.70 11.83 -4.22
CA LEU A 268 21.45 12.58 -5.22
C LEU A 268 21.09 14.07 -5.18
N ALA A 269 19.81 14.41 -5.05
CA ALA A 269 19.34 15.79 -4.88
C ALA A 269 19.90 16.43 -3.59
N GLY A 270 19.89 15.67 -2.48
CA GLY A 270 20.50 16.11 -1.23
C GLY A 270 22.01 16.33 -1.33
N LEU A 271 22.73 15.43 -2.02
CA LEU A 271 24.17 15.58 -2.26
C LEU A 271 24.48 16.82 -3.10
N LEU A 272 23.72 17.07 -4.17
CA LEU A 272 23.87 18.25 -5.02
C LEU A 272 23.57 19.54 -4.24
N ALA A 273 22.55 19.54 -3.38
CA ALA A 273 22.24 20.67 -2.50
C ALA A 273 23.40 20.97 -1.52
N VAL A 274 24.03 19.94 -0.95
CA VAL A 274 25.20 20.08 -0.08
C VAL A 274 26.40 20.63 -0.86
N ILE A 275 26.69 20.11 -2.05
CA ILE A 275 27.78 20.60 -2.90
C ILE A 275 27.56 22.07 -3.28
N ALA A 276 26.34 22.45 -3.64
CA ALA A 276 26.00 23.83 -3.95
C ALA A 276 26.17 24.76 -2.74
N LEU A 277 25.78 24.31 -1.54
CA LEU A 277 26.05 25.02 -0.28
C LEU A 277 27.54 25.20 0.01
N LEU A 278 28.36 24.21 -0.32
CA LEU A 278 29.81 24.24 -0.08
C LEU A 278 30.57 25.11 -1.10
N ILE A 279 30.08 25.23 -2.33
CA ILE A 279 30.71 26.04 -3.40
C ILE A 279 30.19 27.49 -3.39
N GLY A 280 28.97 27.73 -2.87
CA GLY A 280 28.34 29.05 -2.79
C GLY A 280 28.79 29.94 -1.62
N HIS A 281 29.87 29.57 -0.92
CA HIS A 281 30.55 30.36 0.11
C HIS A 281 31.97 30.69 -0.35
#